data_AF-A0A1R1JXJ4-F1
#
_entry.id   AF-A0A1R1JXJ4-F1
#
_cell.length_a   1.000
_cell.length_b   1.000
_cell.length_c   1.000
_cell.angle_alpha   90.00
_cell.angle_beta   90.00
_cell.angle_gamma   90.00
#
_symmetry.space_group_name_H-M   'P 1'
#
loop_
_entity.id
_entity.type
_entity.pdbx_description
1 polymer ?
#
loop_
_entity_poly.entity_id
_entity_poly.type
_entity_poly.pdbx_seq_one_letter_code
_entity_poly.pdbx_strand_id
1 'polypeptide(L)'
;MKPGLRQSMAWLHTWCGLVCGWLLCAIMLTGTLSVFREPITRWMQAEPLPRMTAMAAADGQAQWLARATRFLASRAGDAAAWDIAWPVRPGQPMHLAWRAAEGRPQQAWMDPLTGDEQAPPKWRRTEGGRHFMSFHYTLHGGLPGYWLVGAISLCMLVALVSGVVVHKRIFKDFFTFRRGKGQRSWLDAHNATAVLTLPFLFMICYTGLAFFYTSYMPWPLHAAFGGDAGAYRRYQAELAPTPPEPRIAGPDRSGVPDLYPFVLRARALTGQDAALVTVDHPGNARSIVRVLGNKADTGSGRRLPMRASRVAFDARTGAVLQVAPAVADEVAAQHVHEVIESLHKVDFGGWTMKWLYFFSGLAGTAMVATGTLLFALKRRKKSEHEFGAATAQIYRWVEAMNVAALGGIALASIAYFYANRLIPASWAERDTWEIRLFFAAWAGSLIHARWRAPRRAWIEQLGLAALLCLGLPLLNWATTGQHLWTYARQADGQMLAVELTALAFGLALAYAASALWRTARNAPIEPDRAPPRAGRDRTAWRWQVASRVLAAAAGGYGVSALAMSALALALPAVIGASRAVGVLTGTLSSFVLYAAIVIGVFHARSAWRAWGGLAVAGALSAGALLWLRL
;
A
#
# COMPACT_ATOMS: atom_id res chain seq x y z
N MET A 1 30.85 -10.62 -29.39
CA MET A 1 31.15 -11.33 -28.13
C MET A 1 29.85 -11.59 -27.38
N LYS A 2 29.68 -12.80 -26.81
CA LYS A 2 28.47 -13.19 -26.07
C LYS A 2 28.34 -12.29 -24.83
N PRO A 3 27.22 -11.60 -24.59
CA PRO A 3 27.00 -11.03 -23.28
C PRO A 3 26.85 -12.18 -22.28
N GLY A 4 27.75 -12.25 -21.29
CA GLY A 4 27.58 -13.17 -20.17
C GLY A 4 26.31 -12.83 -19.39
N LEU A 5 25.81 -13.76 -18.56
CA LEU A 5 24.59 -13.58 -17.75
C LEU A 5 24.56 -12.21 -17.05
N ARG A 6 25.69 -11.82 -16.44
CA ARG A 6 25.85 -10.53 -15.77
C ARG A 6 25.61 -9.32 -16.70
N GLN A 7 26.03 -9.38 -17.95
CA GLN A 7 25.85 -8.29 -18.90
C GLN A 7 24.38 -8.19 -19.35
N SER A 8 23.72 -9.32 -19.58
CA SER A 8 22.27 -9.35 -19.84
C SER A 8 21.48 -8.81 -18.66
N MET A 9 21.82 -9.22 -17.43
CA MET A 9 21.16 -8.73 -16.21
C MET A 9 21.44 -7.25 -15.94
N ALA A 10 22.64 -6.75 -16.24
CA ALA A 10 22.94 -5.32 -16.14
C ALA A 10 22.08 -4.49 -17.11
N TRP A 11 21.87 -4.99 -18.32
CA TRP A 11 20.95 -4.38 -19.28
C TRP A 11 19.52 -4.39 -18.74
N LEU A 12 19.03 -5.56 -18.31
CA LEU A 12 17.67 -5.71 -17.80
C LEU A 12 17.40 -4.82 -16.58
N HIS A 13 18.29 -4.86 -15.59
CA HIS A 13 18.23 -4.01 -14.39
C HIS A 13 18.17 -2.52 -14.76
N THR A 14 19.03 -2.07 -15.68
CA THR A 14 19.07 -0.65 -16.09
C THR A 14 17.76 -0.21 -16.73
N TRP A 15 17.21 -1.00 -17.65
CA TRP A 15 16.01 -0.60 -18.39
C TRP A 15 14.72 -0.78 -17.59
N CYS A 16 14.57 -1.89 -16.84
CA CYS A 16 13.45 -2.04 -15.91
C CYS A 16 13.47 -0.94 -14.86
N GLY A 17 14.65 -0.67 -14.26
CA GLY A 17 14.82 0.39 -13.28
C GLY A 17 14.53 1.79 -13.84
N LEU A 18 14.90 2.08 -15.10
CA LEU A 18 14.65 3.39 -15.72
C LEU A 18 13.18 3.58 -16.12
N VAL A 19 12.60 2.62 -16.85
CA VAL A 19 11.23 2.71 -17.39
C VAL A 19 10.22 2.80 -16.26
N CYS A 20 10.43 2.02 -15.19
CA CYS A 20 9.54 2.00 -14.05
C CYS A 20 9.94 3.01 -12.97
N GLY A 21 11.18 3.50 -12.98
CA GLY A 21 11.78 4.25 -11.86
C GLY A 21 11.03 5.51 -11.45
N TRP A 22 10.50 6.27 -12.41
CA TRP A 22 9.75 7.50 -12.11
C TRP A 22 8.45 7.21 -11.36
N LEU A 23 7.66 6.26 -11.85
CA LEU A 23 6.42 5.86 -11.18
C LEU A 23 6.72 5.09 -9.89
N LEU A 24 7.78 4.27 -9.84
CA LEU A 24 8.23 3.61 -8.62
C LEU A 24 8.59 4.62 -7.52
N CYS A 25 9.25 5.73 -7.84
CA CYS A 25 9.52 6.79 -6.85
C CYS A 25 8.21 7.31 -6.25
N ALA A 26 7.20 7.57 -7.08
CA ALA A 26 5.91 8.05 -6.62
C ALA A 26 5.16 6.99 -5.80
N ILE A 27 5.06 5.75 -6.31
CA ILE A 27 4.40 4.62 -5.64
C ILE A 27 5.06 4.33 -4.29
N MET A 28 6.40 4.27 -4.22
CA MET A 28 7.11 3.99 -2.98
C MET A 28 6.98 5.14 -1.97
N LEU A 29 7.03 6.40 -2.42
CA LEU A 29 6.80 7.54 -1.53
C LEU A 29 5.38 7.54 -0.96
N THR A 30 4.35 7.39 -1.80
CA THR A 30 2.97 7.36 -1.31
C THR A 30 2.67 6.11 -0.49
N GLY A 31 3.31 4.97 -0.79
CA GLY A 31 3.26 3.77 0.06
C GLY A 31 3.91 4.01 1.44
N THR A 32 5.02 4.74 1.47
CA THR A 32 5.69 5.15 2.72
C THR A 32 4.79 6.05 3.57
N LEU A 33 4.07 6.99 2.94
CA LEU A 33 3.10 7.85 3.63
C LEU A 33 1.84 7.09 4.07
N SER A 34 1.39 6.09 3.31
CA SER A 34 0.17 5.34 3.60
C SER A 34 0.27 4.46 4.86
N VAL A 35 1.50 4.14 5.31
CA VAL A 35 1.75 3.53 6.63
C VAL A 35 1.12 4.35 7.77
N PHE A 36 1.10 5.68 7.62
CA PHE A 36 0.50 6.61 8.57
C PHE A 36 -0.87 7.13 8.10
N ARG A 37 -1.62 6.30 7.36
CA ARG A 37 -2.93 6.67 6.82
C ARG A 37 -3.84 7.29 7.88
N GLU A 38 -4.00 6.63 9.02
CA GLU A 38 -4.92 7.08 10.06
C GLU A 38 -4.46 8.40 10.73
N PRO A 39 -3.19 8.54 11.21
CA PRO A 39 -2.71 9.84 11.71
C PRO A 39 -2.86 10.99 10.72
N ILE A 40 -2.55 10.76 9.43
CA ILE A 40 -2.71 11.77 8.38
C ILE A 40 -4.18 12.12 8.19
N THR A 41 -5.07 11.12 8.05
CA THR A 41 -6.51 11.36 7.91
C THR A 41 -7.05 12.17 9.06
N ARG A 42 -6.69 11.82 10.29
CA ARG A 42 -7.14 12.51 11.49
C ARG A 42 -6.69 13.96 11.51
N TRP A 43 -5.41 14.21 11.21
CA TRP A 43 -4.88 15.57 11.11
C TRP A 43 -5.63 16.37 10.04
N MET A 44 -5.90 15.76 8.88
CA MET A 44 -6.61 16.40 7.77
C MET A 44 -8.11 16.62 8.04
N GLN A 45 -8.74 15.81 8.88
CA GLN A 45 -10.11 16.03 9.36
C GLN A 45 -10.23 17.24 10.29
N ALA A 46 -9.10 17.71 10.84
CA ALA A 46 -9.01 18.77 11.85
C ALA A 46 -10.00 18.52 13.00
N GLU A 47 -10.04 17.27 13.45
CA GLU A 47 -10.94 16.85 14.53
C GLU A 47 -10.72 17.74 15.76
N PRO A 48 -11.80 18.26 16.39
CA PRO A 48 -11.68 18.99 17.64
C PRO A 48 -10.98 18.12 18.68
N LEU A 49 -9.99 18.73 19.32
CA LEU A 49 -9.26 18.12 20.38
C LEU A 49 -10.19 17.81 21.57
N PRO A 50 -10.19 16.57 22.12
CA PRO A 50 -11.07 16.21 23.23
C PRO A 50 -10.90 17.19 24.39
N ARG A 51 -12.01 17.67 24.99
CA ARG A 51 -11.91 18.23 26.34
C ARG A 51 -11.43 17.10 27.24
N MET A 52 -10.45 17.39 28.09
CA MET A 52 -10.10 16.50 29.21
C MET A 52 -11.27 16.43 30.19
N THR A 53 -12.37 15.77 29.83
CA THR A 53 -13.34 15.30 30.79
C THR A 53 -12.82 13.98 31.31
N ALA A 54 -12.24 14.04 32.52
CA ALA A 54 -11.91 12.86 33.30
C ALA A 54 -13.20 12.05 33.49
N MET A 55 -13.34 10.92 32.78
CA MET A 55 -13.96 9.69 33.26
C MET A 55 -14.06 8.68 32.11
N ALA A 56 -13.13 7.73 32.12
CA ALA A 56 -13.33 6.42 31.51
C ALA A 56 -12.74 5.36 32.47
N ALA A 57 -13.31 5.29 33.67
CA ALA A 57 -13.21 4.08 34.48
C ALA A 57 -14.06 2.99 33.83
N ALA A 58 -13.73 1.71 34.08
CA ALA A 58 -14.45 0.55 33.55
C ALA A 58 -15.98 0.60 33.81
N ASP A 59 -16.39 1.27 34.89
CA ASP A 59 -17.81 1.49 35.27
C ASP A 59 -18.60 2.32 34.25
N GLY A 60 -17.92 3.09 33.39
CA GLY A 60 -18.55 3.87 32.33
C GLY A 60 -19.04 3.00 31.16
N GLN A 61 -18.28 1.97 30.77
CA GLN A 61 -18.60 1.19 29.56
C GLN A 61 -19.94 0.43 29.68
N ALA A 62 -20.25 -0.09 30.87
CA ALA A 62 -21.53 -0.72 31.15
C ALA A 62 -22.70 0.27 30.95
N GLN A 63 -22.54 1.48 31.49
CA GLN A 63 -23.55 2.54 31.36
C GLN A 63 -23.69 3.04 29.92
N TRP A 64 -22.59 3.16 29.19
CA TRP A 64 -22.59 3.55 27.78
C TRP A 64 -23.37 2.56 26.94
N LEU A 65 -23.10 1.27 27.11
CA LEU A 65 -23.79 0.20 26.41
C LEU A 65 -25.28 0.14 26.80
N ALA A 66 -25.61 0.28 28.09
CA ALA A 66 -26.98 0.34 28.56
C ALA A 66 -27.76 1.54 28.00
N ARG A 67 -27.12 2.70 27.82
CA ARG A 67 -27.71 3.88 27.14
C ARG A 67 -27.94 3.59 25.66
N ALA A 68 -26.95 3.04 24.96
CA ALA A 68 -27.05 2.68 23.55
C ALA A 68 -28.17 1.66 23.29
N THR A 69 -28.25 0.62 24.12
CA THR A 69 -29.31 -0.39 24.05
C THR A 69 -30.70 0.22 24.26
N ARG A 70 -30.86 1.14 25.23
CA ARG A 70 -32.15 1.84 25.44
C ARG A 70 -32.52 2.74 24.26
N PHE A 71 -31.56 3.49 23.74
CA PHE A 71 -31.75 4.32 22.54
C PHE A 71 -32.24 3.47 21.37
N LEU A 72 -31.54 2.38 21.06
CA LEU A 72 -31.90 1.48 19.96
C LEU A 72 -33.22 0.74 20.20
N ALA A 73 -33.51 0.31 21.43
CA ALA A 73 -34.79 -0.31 21.76
C ALA A 73 -35.99 0.62 21.49
N SER A 74 -35.86 1.91 21.80
CA SER A 74 -36.92 2.91 21.57
C SER A 74 -37.13 3.28 20.10
N ARG A 75 -36.07 3.24 19.27
CA ARG A 75 -36.07 3.70 17.87
C ARG A 75 -36.23 2.55 16.87
N ALA A 76 -35.73 1.37 17.23
CA ALA A 76 -35.40 0.29 16.29
C ALA A 76 -35.63 -1.11 16.91
N GLY A 77 -36.62 -1.26 17.78
CA GLY A 77 -36.97 -2.53 18.45
C GLY A 77 -37.25 -3.72 17.51
N ASP A 78 -37.72 -3.44 16.28
CA ASP A 78 -38.02 -4.45 15.25
C ASP A 78 -36.94 -4.56 14.16
N ALA A 79 -35.74 -4.00 14.39
CA ALA A 79 -34.65 -4.05 13.41
C ALA A 79 -34.15 -5.48 13.19
N ALA A 80 -33.62 -5.75 11.98
CA ALA A 80 -32.94 -7.00 11.67
C ALA A 80 -31.57 -7.10 12.36
N ALA A 81 -30.89 -5.96 12.57
CA ALA A 81 -29.64 -5.91 13.32
C ALA A 81 -29.41 -4.53 13.95
N TRP A 82 -28.75 -4.55 15.11
CA TRP A 82 -28.16 -3.37 15.76
C TRP A 82 -26.64 -3.47 15.75
N ASP A 83 -25.97 -2.36 15.51
CA ASP A 83 -24.52 -2.19 15.61
C ASP A 83 -24.23 -1.06 16.61
N ILE A 84 -23.47 -1.39 17.66
CA ILE A 84 -23.06 -0.48 18.73
C ILE A 84 -21.53 -0.39 18.72
N ALA A 85 -20.99 0.68 18.16
CA ALA A 85 -19.55 0.90 18.08
C ALA A 85 -19.06 1.79 19.22
N TRP A 86 -17.96 1.39 19.86
CA TRP A 86 -17.33 2.18 20.91
C TRP A 86 -16.71 3.45 20.32
N PRO A 87 -16.61 4.54 21.11
CA PRO A 87 -15.84 5.71 20.70
C PRO A 87 -14.41 5.29 20.42
N VAL A 88 -13.88 5.64 19.24
CA VAL A 88 -12.51 5.31 18.84
C VAL A 88 -11.50 6.05 19.74
N ARG A 89 -11.89 7.23 20.23
CA ARG A 89 -11.11 8.05 21.15
C ARG A 89 -11.99 8.63 22.28
N PRO A 90 -11.38 8.95 23.43
CA PRO A 90 -12.07 9.69 24.49
C PRO A 90 -12.69 10.99 23.96
N GLY A 91 -13.93 11.28 24.39
CA GLY A 91 -14.66 12.49 24.00
C GLY A 91 -15.38 12.42 22.64
N GLN A 92 -15.28 11.32 21.90
CA GLN A 92 -16.11 11.10 20.71
C GLN A 92 -17.48 10.50 21.09
N PRO A 93 -18.53 10.77 20.29
CA PRO A 93 -19.81 10.10 20.45
C PRO A 93 -19.70 8.61 20.07
N MET A 94 -20.56 7.78 20.67
CA MET A 94 -20.80 6.43 20.19
C MET A 94 -21.50 6.47 18.84
N HIS A 95 -21.11 5.55 17.95
CA HIS A 95 -21.80 5.38 16.67
C HIS A 95 -22.75 4.19 16.78
N LEU A 96 -24.03 4.46 16.54
CA LEU A 96 -25.10 3.47 16.57
C LEU A 96 -25.63 3.33 15.15
N ALA A 97 -25.78 2.10 14.68
CA ALA A 97 -26.41 1.82 13.40
C ALA A 97 -27.43 0.70 13.54
N TRP A 98 -28.48 0.74 12.73
CA TRP A 98 -29.47 -0.33 12.67
C TRP A 98 -29.98 -0.51 11.25
N ARG A 99 -30.40 -1.73 10.95
CA ARG A 99 -30.97 -2.09 9.64
C ARG A 99 -32.36 -2.65 9.85
N ALA A 100 -33.37 -1.99 9.27
CA ALA A 100 -34.71 -2.55 9.18
C ALA A 100 -34.73 -3.78 8.25
N ALA A 101 -35.78 -4.61 8.31
CA ALA A 101 -35.93 -5.78 7.44
C ALA A 101 -35.82 -5.42 5.95
N GLU A 102 -36.32 -4.25 5.57
CA GLU A 102 -36.14 -3.62 4.25
C GLU A 102 -35.77 -2.14 4.43
N GLY A 103 -34.75 -1.67 3.71
CA GLY A 103 -34.34 -0.26 3.72
C GLY A 103 -32.84 -0.02 3.84
N ARG A 104 -32.45 1.25 3.73
CA ARG A 104 -31.07 1.69 3.94
C ARG A 104 -30.72 1.61 5.44
N PRO A 105 -29.47 1.26 5.79
CA PRO A 105 -29.02 1.32 7.18
C PRO A 105 -29.18 2.74 7.72
N GLN A 106 -29.79 2.86 8.89
CA GLN A 106 -29.95 4.10 9.63
C GLN A 106 -28.84 4.21 10.67
N GLN A 107 -28.47 5.44 11.02
CA GLN A 107 -27.35 5.71 11.92
C GLN A 107 -27.68 6.88 12.84
N ALA A 108 -27.15 6.83 14.06
CA ALA A 108 -27.21 7.89 15.04
C ALA A 108 -25.87 8.02 15.77
N TRP A 109 -25.62 9.21 16.31
CA TRP A 109 -24.48 9.47 17.18
C TRP A 109 -25.02 9.82 18.56
N MET A 110 -24.42 9.24 19.60
CA MET A 110 -24.91 9.37 20.96
C MET A 110 -23.77 9.79 21.88
N ASP A 111 -24.02 10.74 22.78
CA ASP A 111 -23.09 11.03 23.86
C ASP A 111 -22.99 9.80 24.79
N PRO A 112 -21.80 9.20 24.99
CA PRO A 112 -21.66 8.07 25.90
C PRO A 112 -22.01 8.44 27.35
N LEU A 113 -21.79 9.69 27.77
CA LEU A 113 -21.96 10.16 29.14
C LEU A 113 -23.41 10.54 29.44
N THR A 114 -24.12 11.18 28.52
CA THR A 114 -25.52 11.59 28.76
C THR A 114 -26.54 10.62 28.17
N GLY A 115 -26.19 9.97 27.06
CA GLY A 115 -27.12 9.17 26.26
C GLY A 115 -27.92 10.00 25.25
N ASP A 116 -27.64 11.31 25.15
CA ASP A 116 -28.35 12.20 24.24
C ASP A 116 -27.89 11.99 22.80
N GLU A 117 -28.84 12.08 21.86
CA GLU A 117 -28.56 12.08 20.44
C GLU A 117 -27.79 13.35 20.06
N GLN A 118 -26.68 13.18 19.36
CA GLN A 118 -25.87 14.26 18.84
C GLN A 118 -25.95 14.31 17.32
N ALA A 119 -25.79 15.51 16.76
CA ALA A 119 -25.55 15.65 15.34
C ALA A 119 -24.29 14.87 14.93
N PRO A 120 -24.24 14.34 13.70
CA PRO A 120 -23.04 13.68 13.19
C PRO A 120 -21.81 14.60 13.36
N PRO A 121 -20.64 14.05 13.74
CA PRO A 121 -19.44 14.84 13.89
C PRO A 121 -19.14 15.63 12.60
N LYS A 122 -19.12 16.97 12.70
CA LYS A 122 -18.83 17.86 11.57
C LYS A 122 -17.32 17.99 11.36
N TRP A 123 -16.69 16.91 10.91
CA TRP A 123 -15.28 16.92 10.54
C TRP A 123 -15.09 17.42 9.11
N ARG A 124 -13.88 17.88 8.76
CA ARG A 124 -13.54 18.16 7.37
C ARG A 124 -13.54 16.85 6.58
N ARG A 125 -14.51 16.67 5.68
CA ARG A 125 -14.62 15.47 4.82
C ARG A 125 -13.43 15.40 3.86
N THR A 126 -12.49 14.50 4.11
CA THR A 126 -11.23 14.40 3.34
C THR A 126 -10.95 12.95 2.97
N GLU A 127 -10.23 12.75 1.87
CA GLU A 127 -9.57 11.46 1.61
C GLU A 127 -8.47 11.16 2.63
N GLY A 128 -7.87 12.19 3.22
CA GLY A 128 -6.83 12.05 4.22
C GLY A 128 -5.66 11.20 3.72
N GLY A 129 -5.15 10.33 4.59
CA GLY A 129 -4.13 9.36 4.22
C GLY A 129 -4.60 8.30 3.22
N ARG A 130 -5.92 8.14 3.00
CA ARG A 130 -6.44 7.19 2.01
C ARG A 130 -6.03 7.59 0.60
N HIS A 131 -5.87 8.89 0.33
CA HIS A 131 -5.33 9.39 -0.93
C HIS A 131 -4.01 8.70 -1.31
N PHE A 132 -3.06 8.63 -0.38
CA PHE A 132 -1.74 8.02 -0.63
C PHE A 132 -1.84 6.51 -0.85
N MET A 133 -2.75 5.83 -0.14
CA MET A 133 -3.05 4.42 -0.38
C MET A 133 -3.66 4.21 -1.77
N SER A 134 -4.72 4.94 -2.13
CA SER A 134 -5.37 4.85 -3.45
C SER A 134 -4.40 5.16 -4.58
N PHE A 135 -3.56 6.19 -4.45
CA PHE A 135 -2.52 6.50 -5.42
C PHE A 135 -1.49 5.35 -5.51
N HIS A 136 -1.06 4.78 -4.39
CA HIS A 136 -0.06 3.71 -4.36
C HIS A 136 -0.45 2.49 -5.20
N TYR A 137 -1.69 2.01 -5.12
CA TYR A 137 -2.10 0.78 -5.85
C TYR A 137 -2.91 1.02 -7.12
N THR A 138 -3.44 2.23 -7.36
CA THR A 138 -4.22 2.55 -8.59
C THR A 138 -3.78 3.81 -9.32
N LEU A 139 -2.89 4.63 -8.75
CA LEU A 139 -2.56 5.96 -9.28
C LEU A 139 -3.79 6.87 -9.49
N HIS A 140 -4.92 6.59 -8.81
CA HIS A 140 -6.25 7.16 -9.09
C HIS A 140 -6.79 6.91 -10.52
N GLY A 141 -6.20 5.96 -11.25
CA GLY A 141 -6.58 5.58 -12.61
C GLY A 141 -7.56 4.41 -12.68
N GLY A 142 -8.17 4.01 -11.56
CA GLY A 142 -9.09 2.86 -11.50
C GLY A 142 -8.44 1.55 -11.95
N LEU A 143 -9.17 0.77 -12.78
CA LEU A 143 -8.70 -0.53 -13.26
C LEU A 143 -7.42 -0.44 -14.13
N PRO A 144 -7.28 0.52 -15.08
CA PRO A 144 -6.01 0.71 -15.80
C PRO A 144 -4.81 0.95 -14.88
N GLY A 145 -4.98 1.81 -13.87
CA GLY A 145 -3.90 2.11 -12.94
C GLY A 145 -3.55 0.93 -12.04
N TYR A 146 -4.54 0.15 -11.62
CA TYR A 146 -4.36 -1.12 -10.90
C TYR A 146 -3.48 -2.11 -11.68
N TRP A 147 -3.72 -2.29 -12.98
CA TRP A 147 -2.90 -3.16 -13.83
C TRP A 147 -1.51 -2.59 -14.11
N LEU A 148 -1.41 -1.27 -14.28
CA LEU A 148 -0.13 -0.59 -14.47
C LEU A 148 0.78 -0.76 -13.25
N VAL A 149 0.27 -0.56 -12.03
CA VAL A 149 1.05 -0.76 -10.79
C VAL A 149 1.47 -2.22 -10.64
N GLY A 150 0.61 -3.19 -10.99
CA GLY A 150 0.97 -4.61 -11.02
C GLY A 150 2.12 -4.92 -11.98
N ALA A 151 2.07 -4.39 -13.21
CA ALA A 151 3.15 -4.55 -14.19
C ALA A 151 4.46 -3.90 -13.72
N ILE A 152 4.40 -2.70 -13.15
CA ILE A 152 5.55 -2.00 -12.55
C ILE A 152 6.14 -2.82 -11.39
N SER A 153 5.30 -3.42 -10.55
CA SER A 153 5.72 -4.27 -9.43
C SER A 153 6.45 -5.53 -9.92
N LEU A 154 5.95 -6.18 -10.97
CA LEU A 154 6.67 -7.29 -11.61
C LEU A 154 8.01 -6.85 -12.21
N CYS A 155 8.05 -5.69 -12.88
CA CYS A 155 9.30 -5.12 -13.38
C CYS A 155 10.29 -4.79 -12.24
N MET A 156 9.80 -4.31 -11.09
CA MET A 156 10.62 -4.11 -9.89
C MET A 156 11.17 -5.42 -9.36
N LEU A 157 10.36 -6.49 -9.28
CA LEU A 157 10.82 -7.81 -8.86
C LEU A 157 11.95 -8.33 -9.77
N VAL A 158 11.78 -8.20 -11.09
CA VAL A 158 12.82 -8.52 -12.08
C VAL A 158 14.07 -7.63 -11.90
N ALA A 159 13.88 -6.33 -11.63
CA ALA A 159 14.99 -5.40 -11.38
C ALA A 159 15.76 -5.75 -10.08
N LEU A 160 15.08 -6.20 -9.03
CA LEU A 160 15.70 -6.66 -7.78
C LEU A 160 16.53 -7.93 -8.01
N VAL A 161 15.95 -8.96 -8.63
CA VAL A 161 16.67 -10.21 -8.91
C VAL A 161 17.87 -9.96 -9.83
N SER A 162 17.67 -9.22 -10.93
CA SER A 162 18.77 -8.88 -11.84
C SER A 162 19.82 -7.98 -11.17
N GLY A 163 19.44 -7.08 -10.27
CA GLY A 163 20.36 -6.26 -9.48
C GLY A 163 21.27 -7.09 -8.58
N VAL A 164 20.71 -8.09 -7.88
CA VAL A 164 21.49 -9.04 -7.07
C VAL A 164 22.51 -9.80 -7.93
N VAL A 165 22.10 -10.28 -9.11
CA VAL A 165 23.00 -10.99 -10.04
C VAL A 165 24.13 -10.09 -10.56
N VAL A 166 23.86 -8.79 -10.76
CA VAL A 166 24.86 -7.82 -11.26
C VAL A 166 25.92 -7.51 -10.21
N HIS A 167 25.53 -7.44 -8.93
CA HIS A 167 26.38 -7.05 -7.81
C HIS A 167 27.09 -8.25 -7.15
N LYS A 168 28.15 -8.77 -7.79
CA LYS A 168 29.00 -9.87 -7.26
C LYS A 168 29.67 -9.57 -5.90
N ARG A 169 29.82 -8.30 -5.53
CA ARG A 169 30.50 -7.84 -4.29
C ARG A 169 29.57 -7.06 -3.35
N ILE A 170 28.29 -7.42 -3.34
CA ILE A 170 27.23 -6.69 -2.64
C ILE A 170 27.60 -6.34 -1.18
N PHE A 171 28.24 -7.26 -0.45
CA PHE A 171 28.68 -7.03 0.94
C PHE A 171 30.00 -6.27 1.08
N LYS A 172 30.96 -6.43 0.15
CA LYS A 172 32.26 -5.74 0.23
C LYS A 172 32.14 -4.27 -0.11
N ASP A 173 31.31 -3.95 -1.11
CA ASP A 173 31.12 -2.57 -1.56
C ASP A 173 30.24 -1.76 -0.59
N PHE A 174 29.42 -2.42 0.24
CA PHE A 174 28.60 -1.81 1.30
C PHE A 174 29.43 -1.01 2.32
N PHE A 175 30.61 -1.52 2.71
CA PHE A 175 31.47 -0.86 3.71
C PHE A 175 32.38 0.23 3.12
N THR A 176 32.34 0.47 1.81
CA THR A 176 33.20 1.45 1.14
C THR A 176 32.42 2.65 0.63
N PHE A 177 32.12 3.61 1.51
CA PHE A 177 31.58 4.90 1.06
C PHE A 177 32.71 5.89 0.73
N ARG A 178 32.89 6.19 -0.55
CA ARG A 178 33.93 7.14 -0.99
C ARG A 178 33.35 8.54 -1.17
N ARG A 179 33.56 9.43 -0.20
CA ARG A 179 33.11 10.84 -0.24
C ARG A 179 33.80 11.65 -1.35
N GLY A 180 33.07 12.57 -1.97
CA GLY A 180 33.62 13.59 -2.88
C GLY A 180 34.10 13.11 -4.26
N LYS A 181 33.72 11.90 -4.71
CA LYS A 181 34.17 11.30 -5.99
C LYS A 181 33.07 11.29 -7.07
N GLY A 182 32.10 12.21 -6.98
CA GLY A 182 31.05 12.41 -8.00
C GLY A 182 30.25 11.14 -8.28
N GLN A 183 30.28 10.65 -9.52
CA GLN A 183 29.53 9.46 -9.96
C GLN A 183 29.84 8.21 -9.12
N ARG A 184 31.08 8.05 -8.65
CA ARG A 184 31.45 6.90 -7.80
C ARG A 184 30.78 6.98 -6.43
N SER A 185 30.70 8.16 -5.83
CA SER A 185 29.98 8.37 -4.57
C SER A 185 28.48 8.07 -4.69
N TRP A 186 27.87 8.43 -5.83
CA TRP A 186 26.47 8.11 -6.10
C TRP A 186 26.25 6.60 -6.31
N LEU A 187 27.19 5.91 -6.95
CA LEU A 187 27.14 4.44 -7.05
C LEU A 187 27.29 3.78 -5.67
N ASP A 188 28.22 4.26 -4.85
CA ASP A 188 28.39 3.77 -3.47
C ASP A 188 27.12 4.01 -2.63
N ALA A 189 26.47 5.18 -2.78
CA ALA A 189 25.20 5.48 -2.13
C ALA A 189 24.06 4.57 -2.60
N HIS A 190 23.91 4.39 -3.91
CA HIS A 190 22.92 3.47 -4.49
C HIS A 190 23.11 2.06 -3.92
N ASN A 191 24.35 1.55 -3.93
CA ASN A 191 24.68 0.24 -3.38
C ASN A 191 24.38 0.17 -1.88
N ALA A 192 24.81 1.14 -1.08
CA ALA A 192 24.59 1.13 0.36
C ALA A 192 23.09 1.08 0.72
N THR A 193 22.27 1.93 0.08
CA THR A 193 20.83 1.94 0.30
C THR A 193 20.14 0.67 -0.22
N ALA A 194 20.60 0.13 -1.35
CA ALA A 194 20.05 -1.09 -1.94
C ALA A 194 20.29 -2.31 -1.04
N VAL A 195 21.51 -2.50 -0.54
CA VAL A 195 21.86 -3.66 0.30
C VAL A 195 21.17 -3.59 1.66
N LEU A 196 21.16 -2.41 2.29
CA LEU A 196 20.53 -2.21 3.58
C LEU A 196 19.03 -2.56 3.55
N THR A 197 18.34 -2.20 2.46
CA THR A 197 16.90 -2.38 2.32
C THR A 197 16.51 -3.63 1.54
N LEU A 198 17.46 -4.42 1.04
CA LEU A 198 17.18 -5.50 0.09
C LEU A 198 16.12 -6.51 0.58
N PRO A 199 16.18 -7.04 1.82
CA PRO A 199 15.16 -7.97 2.30
C PRO A 199 13.77 -7.32 2.36
N PHE A 200 13.71 -6.07 2.80
CA PHE A 200 12.48 -5.28 2.84
C PHE A 200 11.93 -5.02 1.43
N LEU A 201 12.78 -4.66 0.47
CA LEU A 201 12.37 -4.39 -0.91
C LEU A 201 11.83 -5.64 -1.60
N PHE A 202 12.45 -6.80 -1.41
CA PHE A 202 11.91 -8.07 -1.91
C PHE A 202 10.56 -8.40 -1.28
N MET A 203 10.47 -8.30 0.05
CA MET A 203 9.24 -8.57 0.78
C MET A 203 8.11 -7.63 0.33
N ILE A 204 8.34 -6.31 0.32
CA ILE A 204 7.28 -5.34 0.02
C ILE A 204 6.85 -5.39 -1.45
N CYS A 205 7.79 -5.63 -2.38
CA CYS A 205 7.50 -5.76 -3.80
C CYS A 205 6.71 -7.05 -4.09
N TYR A 206 7.14 -8.18 -3.50
CA TYR A 206 6.44 -9.45 -3.68
C TYR A 206 5.05 -9.42 -3.04
N THR A 207 4.94 -8.94 -1.80
CA THR A 207 3.65 -8.84 -1.10
C THR A 207 2.69 -7.88 -1.79
N GLY A 208 3.17 -6.80 -2.42
CA GLY A 208 2.31 -5.89 -3.20
C GLY A 208 1.70 -6.55 -4.44
N LEU A 209 2.46 -7.39 -5.14
CA LEU A 209 1.97 -8.18 -6.27
C LEU A 209 1.05 -9.32 -5.80
N ALA A 210 1.47 -10.02 -4.74
CA ALA A 210 0.74 -11.11 -4.13
C ALA A 210 -0.55 -10.65 -3.43
N PHE A 211 -0.69 -9.36 -3.08
CA PHE A 211 -1.91 -8.81 -2.50
C PHE A 211 -3.13 -9.07 -3.38
N PHE A 212 -2.96 -9.01 -4.70
CA PHE A 212 -4.02 -9.22 -5.68
C PHE A 212 -3.79 -10.45 -6.56
N TYR A 213 -3.25 -11.51 -5.96
CA TYR A 213 -2.77 -12.69 -6.67
C TYR A 213 -3.80 -13.30 -7.64
N THR A 214 -5.05 -13.51 -7.20
CA THR A 214 -6.11 -14.08 -8.05
C THR A 214 -6.54 -13.15 -9.18
N SER A 215 -6.42 -11.84 -8.99
CA SER A 215 -6.79 -10.86 -10.01
C SER A 215 -5.72 -10.76 -11.10
N TYR A 216 -4.44 -10.79 -10.74
CA TYR A 216 -3.34 -10.78 -11.71
C TYR A 216 -3.12 -12.14 -12.39
N MET A 217 -3.39 -13.25 -11.71
CA MET A 217 -3.21 -14.62 -12.20
C MET A 217 -4.42 -15.51 -11.86
N PRO A 218 -5.55 -15.34 -12.58
CA PRO A 218 -6.80 -16.08 -12.30
C PRO A 218 -6.77 -17.53 -12.78
N TRP A 219 -5.83 -17.91 -13.64
CA TRP A 219 -5.83 -19.19 -14.35
C TRP A 219 -5.79 -20.42 -13.45
N PRO A 220 -4.97 -20.47 -12.37
CA PRO A 220 -5.01 -21.60 -11.44
C PRO A 220 -6.39 -21.77 -10.80
N LEU A 221 -7.04 -20.65 -10.43
CA LEU A 221 -8.40 -20.66 -9.90
C LEU A 221 -9.40 -21.18 -10.94
N HIS A 222 -9.32 -20.67 -12.17
CA HIS A 222 -10.19 -21.13 -13.26
C HIS A 222 -9.99 -22.60 -13.60
N ALA A 223 -8.77 -23.13 -13.42
CA ALA A 223 -8.48 -24.53 -13.65
C ALA A 223 -9.13 -25.45 -12.62
N ALA A 224 -9.09 -25.08 -11.34
CA ALA A 224 -9.62 -25.92 -10.26
C ALA A 224 -11.12 -25.72 -9.98
N PHE A 225 -11.65 -24.51 -10.17
CA PHE A 225 -13.02 -24.13 -9.77
C PHE A 225 -13.92 -23.69 -10.91
N GLY A 226 -13.43 -23.61 -12.16
CA GLY A 226 -14.17 -23.11 -13.32
C GLY A 226 -14.02 -21.60 -13.55
N GLY A 227 -14.48 -21.11 -14.70
CA GLY A 227 -14.39 -19.69 -15.11
C GLY A 227 -15.68 -18.90 -14.95
N ASP A 228 -16.71 -19.46 -14.30
CA ASP A 228 -17.99 -18.78 -14.06
C ASP A 228 -17.91 -17.80 -12.88
N ALA A 229 -18.91 -16.92 -12.77
CA ALA A 229 -19.00 -15.92 -11.71
C ALA A 229 -19.01 -16.53 -10.28
N GLY A 230 -19.35 -17.82 -10.13
CA GLY A 230 -19.35 -18.52 -8.86
C GLY A 230 -17.99 -19.11 -8.43
N ALA A 231 -17.01 -19.17 -9.32
CA ALA A 231 -15.75 -19.88 -9.07
C ALA A 231 -14.96 -19.31 -7.88
N TYR A 232 -14.83 -17.98 -7.80
CA TYR A 232 -14.15 -17.32 -6.69
C TYR A 232 -14.85 -17.55 -5.35
N ARG A 233 -16.19 -17.61 -5.34
CA ARG A 233 -16.97 -17.90 -4.12
C ARG A 233 -16.72 -19.32 -3.63
N ARG A 234 -16.70 -20.31 -4.54
CA ARG A 234 -16.39 -21.70 -4.21
C ARG A 234 -14.95 -21.86 -3.70
N TYR A 235 -13.99 -21.20 -4.35
CA TYR A 235 -12.59 -21.15 -3.90
C TYR A 235 -12.48 -20.61 -2.46
N GLN A 236 -13.10 -19.47 -2.17
CA GLN A 236 -13.06 -18.88 -0.83
C GLN A 236 -13.77 -19.74 0.23
N ALA A 237 -14.91 -20.34 -0.12
CA ALA A 237 -15.63 -21.23 0.80
C ALA A 237 -14.83 -22.50 1.15
N GLU A 238 -14.04 -23.04 0.21
CA GLU A 238 -13.15 -24.18 0.47
C GLU A 238 -11.87 -23.76 1.21
N LEU A 239 -11.33 -22.57 0.91
CA LEU A 239 -10.11 -22.06 1.55
C LEU A 239 -10.34 -21.70 3.02
N ALA A 240 -11.42 -20.98 3.31
CA ALA A 240 -11.78 -20.50 4.64
C ALA A 240 -13.25 -20.83 4.93
N PRO A 241 -13.56 -22.08 5.32
CA PRO A 241 -14.93 -22.50 5.58
C PRO A 241 -15.53 -21.65 6.70
N THR A 242 -16.55 -20.85 6.37
CA THR A 242 -17.31 -20.12 7.37
C THR A 242 -18.11 -21.13 8.19
N PRO A 243 -17.99 -21.13 9.53
CA PRO A 243 -18.83 -21.97 10.36
C PRO A 243 -20.32 -21.67 10.07
N PRO A 244 -21.20 -22.69 10.10
CA PRO A 244 -22.61 -22.50 9.82
C PRO A 244 -23.16 -21.41 10.74
N GLU A 245 -23.87 -20.43 10.17
CA GLU A 245 -24.53 -19.43 10.99
C GLU A 245 -25.48 -20.14 11.97
N PRO A 246 -25.44 -19.80 13.26
CA PRO A 246 -26.38 -20.39 14.22
C PRO A 246 -27.80 -20.13 13.70
N ARG A 247 -28.65 -21.18 13.66
CA ARG A 247 -29.98 -21.08 13.04
C ARG A 247 -30.82 -19.97 13.69
N ILE A 248 -31.06 -18.89 12.94
CA ILE A 248 -31.95 -17.80 13.32
C ILE A 248 -33.35 -18.12 12.80
N ALA A 249 -34.32 -18.24 13.72
CA ALA A 249 -35.76 -17.95 13.52
C ALA A 249 -36.59 -18.64 14.61
N GLY A 250 -37.22 -17.83 15.44
CA GLY A 250 -38.39 -18.18 16.27
C GLY A 250 -39.16 -16.87 16.49
N PRO A 251 -40.51 -16.86 16.36
CA PRO A 251 -41.32 -15.65 16.48
C PRO A 251 -41.43 -15.12 17.92
N ASP A 252 -40.95 -15.90 18.90
CA ASP A 252 -41.07 -15.56 20.31
C ASP A 252 -40.20 -14.35 20.67
N ARG A 253 -40.79 -13.36 21.32
CA ARG A 253 -40.08 -12.18 21.84
C ARG A 253 -39.66 -12.45 23.29
N SER A 254 -38.40 -12.21 23.62
CA SER A 254 -37.83 -12.40 24.97
C SER A 254 -37.21 -11.13 25.55
N GLY A 255 -37.31 -9.98 24.84
CA GLY A 255 -36.61 -8.76 25.20
C GLY A 255 -35.11 -8.84 24.90
N VAL A 256 -34.41 -7.70 24.99
CA VAL A 256 -32.96 -7.61 24.78
C VAL A 256 -32.27 -7.77 26.14
N PRO A 257 -31.33 -8.73 26.30
CA PRO A 257 -30.58 -8.91 27.54
C PRO A 257 -29.64 -7.72 27.80
N ASP A 258 -29.12 -7.62 29.02
CA ASP A 258 -27.96 -6.76 29.28
C ASP A 258 -26.77 -7.25 28.43
N LEU A 259 -26.24 -6.37 27.59
CA LEU A 259 -25.18 -6.69 26.64
C LEU A 259 -23.78 -6.67 27.28
N TYR A 260 -23.61 -6.01 28.43
CA TYR A 260 -22.29 -5.83 29.04
C TYR A 260 -21.64 -7.13 29.53
N PRO A 261 -22.36 -8.11 30.13
CA PRO A 261 -21.81 -9.42 30.46
C PRO A 261 -21.20 -10.15 29.25
N PHE A 262 -21.77 -10.00 28.04
CA PHE A 262 -21.23 -10.59 26.83
C PHE A 262 -19.88 -9.95 26.44
N VAL A 263 -19.75 -8.63 26.61
CA VAL A 263 -18.50 -7.88 26.38
C VAL A 263 -17.40 -8.37 27.33
N LEU A 264 -17.70 -8.49 28.62
CA LEU A 264 -16.75 -8.99 29.62
C LEU A 264 -16.33 -10.43 29.32
N ARG A 265 -17.30 -11.30 28.97
CA ARG A 265 -17.02 -12.70 28.63
C ARG A 265 -16.21 -12.82 27.35
N ALA A 266 -16.50 -12.02 26.33
CA ALA A 266 -15.70 -11.97 25.10
C ALA A 266 -14.26 -11.55 25.40
N ARG A 267 -14.06 -10.51 26.22
CA ARG A 267 -12.73 -10.07 26.66
C ARG A 267 -11.99 -11.17 27.43
N ALA A 268 -12.67 -11.91 28.31
CA ALA A 268 -12.07 -13.03 29.03
C ALA A 268 -11.64 -14.17 28.09
N LEU A 269 -12.40 -14.42 27.02
CA LEU A 269 -12.11 -15.46 26.03
C LEU A 269 -11.00 -15.06 25.04
N THR A 270 -10.91 -13.78 24.66
CA THR A 270 -10.05 -13.34 23.55
C THR A 270 -8.91 -12.41 23.95
N GLY A 271 -8.96 -11.84 25.15
CA GLY A 271 -8.01 -10.83 25.63
C GLY A 271 -8.14 -9.45 24.97
N GLN A 272 -9.11 -9.23 24.06
CA GLN A 272 -9.34 -7.95 23.40
C GLN A 272 -10.55 -7.22 23.99
N ASP A 273 -10.44 -5.90 24.15
CA ASP A 273 -11.59 -5.04 24.45
C ASP A 273 -12.55 -4.99 23.24
N ALA A 274 -13.85 -4.83 23.48
CA ALA A 274 -14.83 -4.72 22.39
C ALA A 274 -14.67 -3.40 21.61
N ALA A 275 -14.69 -3.49 20.28
CA ALA A 275 -14.79 -2.35 19.38
C ALA A 275 -16.22 -2.17 18.83
N LEU A 276 -16.92 -3.28 18.62
CA LEU A 276 -18.28 -3.31 18.07
C LEU A 276 -19.06 -4.45 18.71
N VAL A 277 -20.30 -4.17 19.09
CA VAL A 277 -21.31 -5.19 19.43
C VAL A 277 -22.40 -5.16 18.39
N THR A 278 -22.62 -6.29 17.73
CA THR A 278 -23.74 -6.50 16.81
C THR A 278 -24.78 -7.38 17.49
N VAL A 279 -26.05 -6.99 17.44
CA VAL A 279 -27.18 -7.80 17.92
C VAL A 279 -28.07 -8.12 16.73
N ASP A 280 -28.10 -9.38 16.33
CA ASP A 280 -28.99 -9.85 15.27
C ASP A 280 -30.38 -10.12 15.83
N HIS A 281 -31.41 -9.61 15.14
CA HIS A 281 -32.81 -9.73 15.54
C HIS A 281 -33.06 -9.42 17.03
N PRO A 282 -32.71 -8.19 17.48
CA PRO A 282 -32.88 -7.76 18.86
C PRO A 282 -34.28 -8.06 19.39
N GLY A 283 -34.34 -8.64 20.58
CA GLY A 283 -35.60 -8.92 21.27
C GLY A 283 -36.25 -10.27 20.92
N ASN A 284 -35.73 -11.01 19.94
CA ASN A 284 -36.22 -12.36 19.61
C ASN A 284 -35.54 -13.45 20.43
N ALA A 285 -36.25 -14.56 20.68
CA ALA A 285 -35.81 -15.68 21.52
C ALA A 285 -34.56 -16.43 21.02
N ARG A 286 -34.18 -16.22 19.75
CA ARG A 286 -32.96 -16.76 19.12
C ARG A 286 -32.04 -15.63 18.61
N SER A 287 -32.08 -14.47 19.24
CA SER A 287 -31.17 -13.36 18.95
C SER A 287 -29.71 -13.79 19.22
N ILE A 288 -28.79 -13.29 18.40
CA ILE A 288 -27.35 -13.56 18.51
C ILE A 288 -26.65 -12.25 18.85
N VAL A 289 -25.85 -12.27 19.91
CA VAL A 289 -24.96 -11.16 20.26
C VAL A 289 -23.57 -11.50 19.74
N ARG A 290 -23.03 -10.68 18.83
CA ARG A 290 -21.66 -10.81 18.31
C ARG A 290 -20.81 -9.67 18.87
N VAL A 291 -19.73 -10.02 19.56
CA VAL A 291 -18.75 -9.06 20.07
C VAL A 291 -17.51 -9.14 19.18
N LEU A 292 -17.16 -8.03 18.55
CA LEU A 292 -15.93 -7.87 17.78
C LEU A 292 -14.90 -7.12 18.63
N GLY A 293 -13.73 -7.72 18.79
CA GLY A 293 -12.61 -7.15 19.53
C GLY A 293 -11.94 -6.01 18.76
N ASN A 294 -11.33 -5.09 19.50
CA ASN A 294 -10.52 -4.03 18.95
C ASN A 294 -9.24 -4.61 18.36
N LYS A 295 -9.03 -4.38 17.06
CA LYS A 295 -7.74 -4.67 16.43
C LYS A 295 -6.76 -3.69 17.05
N ALA A 296 -5.98 -4.14 18.04
CA ALA A 296 -5.11 -3.28 18.82
C ALA A 296 -4.25 -2.40 17.91
N ASP A 297 -4.63 -1.12 17.74
CA ASP A 297 -3.89 -0.19 16.89
C ASP A 297 -2.50 0.14 17.49
N THR A 298 -2.31 -0.24 18.76
CA THR A 298 -1.18 0.18 19.58
C THR A 298 -0.75 -0.92 20.56
N GLY A 299 0.09 -1.84 20.10
CA GLY A 299 1.19 -2.35 20.94
C GLY A 299 1.10 -3.76 21.55
N SER A 300 -0.02 -4.49 21.48
CA SER A 300 -0.10 -5.84 22.09
C SER A 300 0.14 -7.01 21.12
N GLY A 301 -0.12 -6.83 19.82
CA GLY A 301 0.09 -7.88 18.82
C GLY A 301 1.53 -7.97 18.32
N ARG A 302 2.34 -8.81 18.97
CA ARG A 302 3.68 -9.19 18.48
C ARG A 302 3.66 -10.32 17.42
N ARG A 303 2.48 -10.82 17.05
CA ARG A 303 2.31 -12.03 16.23
C ARG A 303 1.50 -11.76 14.96
N LEU A 304 1.86 -12.47 13.89
CA LEU A 304 1.17 -12.49 12.59
C LEU A 304 0.41 -13.82 12.46
N PRO A 305 -0.83 -13.84 11.91
CA PRO A 305 -1.68 -12.70 11.53
C PRO A 305 -2.39 -12.07 12.74
N MET A 306 -2.82 -10.80 12.62
CA MET A 306 -3.59 -10.11 13.67
C MET A 306 -4.99 -9.77 13.17
N ARG A 307 -6.01 -10.41 13.75
CA ARG A 307 -7.43 -10.15 13.45
C ARG A 307 -8.15 -9.55 14.64
N ALA A 308 -9.26 -8.86 14.35
CA ALA A 308 -10.25 -8.56 15.37
C ALA A 308 -10.86 -9.90 15.81
N SER A 309 -10.81 -10.19 17.11
CA SER A 309 -11.48 -11.38 17.63
C SER A 309 -12.99 -11.27 17.41
N ARG A 310 -13.68 -12.38 17.21
CA ARG A 310 -15.14 -12.41 17.11
C ARG A 310 -15.67 -13.48 18.04
N VAL A 311 -16.60 -13.13 18.91
CA VAL A 311 -17.31 -14.08 19.76
C VAL A 311 -18.79 -13.92 19.53
N ALA A 312 -19.48 -15.03 19.21
CA ALA A 312 -20.92 -15.06 19.04
C ALA A 312 -21.56 -15.79 20.22
N PHE A 313 -22.64 -15.23 20.75
CA PHE A 313 -23.37 -15.76 21.88
C PHE A 313 -24.86 -15.87 21.57
N ASP A 314 -25.52 -16.87 22.15
CA ASP A 314 -26.97 -16.91 22.23
C ASP A 314 -27.44 -15.85 23.23
N ALA A 315 -28.28 -14.92 22.79
CA ALA A 315 -28.69 -13.77 23.59
C ALA A 315 -29.48 -14.16 24.85
N ARG A 316 -30.22 -15.28 24.82
CA ARG A 316 -31.10 -15.68 25.92
C ARG A 316 -30.36 -16.46 27.00
N THR A 317 -29.55 -17.42 26.58
CA THR A 317 -28.85 -18.36 27.47
C THR A 317 -27.46 -17.87 27.85
N GLY A 318 -26.88 -16.95 27.09
CA GLY A 318 -25.48 -16.55 27.24
C GLY A 318 -24.49 -17.61 26.75
N ALA A 319 -24.97 -18.70 26.12
CA ALA A 319 -24.11 -19.77 25.63
C ALA A 319 -23.19 -19.26 24.50
N VAL A 320 -21.92 -19.69 24.53
CA VAL A 320 -20.96 -19.38 23.48
C VAL A 320 -21.28 -20.23 22.26
N LEU A 321 -21.63 -19.59 21.15
CA LEU A 321 -21.93 -20.25 19.88
C LEU A 321 -20.67 -20.38 19.02
N GLN A 322 -19.81 -19.36 19.03
CA GLN A 322 -18.60 -19.32 18.22
C GLN A 322 -17.53 -18.46 18.89
N VAL A 323 -16.27 -18.91 18.83
CA VAL A 323 -15.10 -18.12 19.21
C VAL A 323 -14.12 -18.13 18.04
N ALA A 324 -13.79 -16.95 17.53
CA ALA A 324 -12.70 -16.71 16.59
C ALA A 324 -11.66 -15.82 17.31
N PRO A 325 -10.59 -16.42 17.88
CA PRO A 325 -9.61 -15.67 18.67
C PRO A 325 -8.79 -14.71 17.79
N ALA A 326 -8.18 -13.67 18.37
CA ALA A 326 -7.41 -12.65 17.63
C ALA A 326 -6.15 -13.17 16.93
N VAL A 327 -5.59 -14.26 17.42
CA VAL A 327 -4.40 -14.94 16.91
C VAL A 327 -4.79 -16.39 16.68
N ALA A 328 -4.42 -16.95 15.54
CA ALA A 328 -4.56 -18.38 15.29
C ALA A 328 -3.38 -19.13 15.92
N ASP A 329 -3.65 -20.23 16.61
CA ASP A 329 -2.59 -21.08 17.18
C ASP A 329 -1.79 -21.82 16.10
N GLU A 330 -2.39 -22.05 14.92
CA GLU A 330 -1.75 -22.67 13.76
C GLU A 330 -1.89 -21.83 12.49
N VAL A 331 -0.81 -21.75 11.71
CA VAL A 331 -0.81 -21.09 10.39
C VAL A 331 -1.33 -22.08 9.33
N ALA A 332 -2.63 -21.99 9.04
CA ALA A 332 -3.27 -22.71 7.94
C ALA A 332 -3.25 -21.92 6.62
N ALA A 333 -3.57 -22.59 5.51
CA ALA A 333 -3.61 -21.98 4.17
C ALA A 333 -4.52 -20.74 4.09
N GLN A 334 -5.64 -20.72 4.83
CA GLN A 334 -6.55 -19.58 4.91
C GLN A 334 -5.88 -18.30 5.45
N HIS A 335 -4.83 -18.43 6.26
CA HIS A 335 -4.12 -17.30 6.87
C HIS A 335 -3.05 -16.70 5.94
N VAL A 336 -2.68 -17.36 4.84
CA VAL A 336 -1.59 -16.90 3.95
C VAL A 336 -1.89 -15.52 3.37
N HIS A 337 -3.11 -15.30 2.88
CA HIS A 337 -3.51 -13.99 2.35
C HIS A 337 -3.44 -12.92 3.44
N GLU A 338 -3.93 -13.21 4.66
CA GLU A 338 -3.86 -12.30 5.79
C GLU A 338 -2.41 -11.95 6.17
N VAL A 339 -1.50 -12.92 6.16
CA VAL A 339 -0.07 -12.68 6.42
C VAL A 339 0.54 -11.78 5.35
N ILE A 340 0.24 -12.01 4.06
CA ILE A 340 0.69 -11.15 2.96
C ILE A 340 0.15 -9.73 3.14
N GLU A 341 -1.15 -9.60 3.43
CA GLU A 341 -1.80 -8.33 3.70
C GLU A 341 -1.15 -7.59 4.88
N SER A 342 -0.89 -8.30 5.98
CA SER A 342 -0.28 -7.76 7.19
C SER A 342 1.16 -7.31 6.96
N LEU A 343 1.96 -8.13 6.25
CA LEU A 343 3.32 -7.78 5.87
C LEU A 343 3.38 -6.56 4.95
N HIS A 344 2.42 -6.40 4.04
CA HIS A 344 2.39 -5.26 3.13
C HIS A 344 1.89 -3.98 3.79
N LYS A 345 0.82 -4.07 4.61
CA LYS A 345 0.15 -2.92 5.25
C LYS A 345 0.75 -2.52 6.60
N VAL A 346 1.66 -3.32 7.16
CA VAL A 346 2.26 -3.17 8.49
C VAL A 346 1.23 -2.95 9.60
N ASP A 347 0.27 -3.87 9.68
CA ASP A 347 -0.76 -3.88 10.73
C ASP A 347 -0.32 -4.66 12.00
N PHE A 348 0.98 -4.91 12.15
CA PHE A 348 1.60 -5.64 13.25
C PHE A 348 2.79 -4.86 13.83
N GLY A 349 3.23 -5.20 15.05
CA GLY A 349 4.43 -4.60 15.66
C GLY A 349 4.30 -3.12 16.08
N GLY A 350 3.11 -2.52 15.94
CA GLY A 350 2.77 -1.19 16.43
C GLY A 350 3.61 -0.06 15.80
N TRP A 351 3.83 1.01 16.56
CA TRP A 351 4.55 2.21 16.09
C TRP A 351 5.99 1.94 15.65
N THR A 352 6.69 1.04 16.35
CA THR A 352 8.08 0.69 15.99
C THR A 352 8.14 0.14 14.57
N MET A 353 7.22 -0.75 14.21
CA MET A 353 7.20 -1.33 12.87
C MET A 353 6.73 -0.33 11.81
N LYS A 354 5.74 0.53 12.14
CA LYS A 354 5.32 1.64 11.26
C LYS A 354 6.52 2.55 10.93
N TRP A 355 7.34 2.95 11.91
CA TRP A 355 8.54 3.75 11.67
C TRP A 355 9.65 2.98 10.93
N LEU A 356 9.86 1.69 11.21
CA LEU A 356 10.83 0.89 10.46
C LEU A 356 10.46 0.78 8.98
N TYR A 357 9.17 0.55 8.68
CA TYR A 357 8.64 0.55 7.32
C TYR A 357 8.76 1.93 6.67
N PHE A 358 8.52 2.99 7.42
CA PHE A 358 8.68 4.35 6.94
C PHE A 358 10.11 4.66 6.48
N PHE A 359 11.10 4.39 7.33
CA PHE A 359 12.50 4.63 6.99
C PHE A 359 13.01 3.70 5.89
N SER A 360 12.59 2.43 5.90
CA SER A 360 12.93 1.46 4.84
C SER A 360 12.31 1.84 3.50
N GLY A 361 11.07 2.31 3.50
CA GLY A 361 10.36 2.84 2.33
C GLY A 361 11.02 4.09 1.77
N LEU A 362 11.40 5.05 2.63
CA LEU A 362 12.13 6.25 2.21
C LEU A 362 13.51 5.92 1.63
N ALA A 363 14.25 4.99 2.26
CA ALA A 363 15.52 4.50 1.73
C ALA A 363 15.37 3.77 0.40
N GLY A 364 14.29 3.01 0.22
CA GLY A 364 13.91 2.39 -1.06
C GLY A 364 13.58 3.42 -2.14
N THR A 365 12.80 4.45 -1.82
CA THR A 365 12.53 5.59 -2.72
C THR A 365 13.84 6.27 -3.11
N ALA A 366 14.75 6.52 -2.16
CA ALA A 366 16.07 7.09 -2.41
C ALA A 366 16.95 6.17 -3.30
N MET A 367 16.86 4.85 -3.14
CA MET A 367 17.56 3.89 -3.99
C MET A 367 17.09 3.97 -5.45
N VAL A 368 15.78 3.99 -5.69
CA VAL A 368 15.23 4.14 -7.06
C VAL A 368 15.61 5.50 -7.65
N ALA A 369 15.45 6.56 -6.87
CA ALA A 369 15.84 7.93 -7.19
C ALA A 369 17.31 8.06 -7.61
N THR A 370 18.22 7.48 -6.83
CA THR A 370 19.66 7.50 -7.15
C THR A 370 19.96 6.76 -8.45
N GLY A 371 19.24 5.66 -8.74
CA GLY A 371 19.37 4.92 -9.99
C GLY A 371 19.01 5.74 -11.24
N THR A 372 17.86 6.44 -11.22
CA THR A 372 17.43 7.28 -12.35
C THR A 372 18.32 8.51 -12.55
N LEU A 373 18.84 9.09 -11.45
CA LEU A 373 19.82 10.17 -11.49
C LEU A 373 21.17 9.72 -12.04
N LEU A 374 21.68 8.56 -11.61
CA LEU A 374 22.92 7.97 -12.10
C LEU A 374 22.89 7.74 -13.61
N PHE A 375 21.74 7.28 -14.13
CA PHE A 375 21.53 7.12 -15.56
C PHE A 375 21.68 8.46 -16.31
N ALA A 376 20.98 9.50 -15.87
CA ALA A 376 21.06 10.83 -16.47
C ALA A 376 22.48 11.43 -16.40
N LEU A 377 23.15 11.31 -15.26
CA LEU A 377 24.53 11.79 -15.07
C LEU A 377 25.53 11.07 -15.99
N LYS A 378 25.38 9.75 -16.18
CA LYS A 378 26.24 8.97 -17.07
C LYS A 378 26.06 9.40 -18.53
N ARG A 379 24.82 9.63 -18.96
CA ARG A 379 24.50 10.02 -20.34
C ARG A 379 24.83 11.47 -20.67
N ARG A 380 24.78 12.38 -19.69
CA ARG A 380 25.35 13.73 -19.81
C ARG A 380 26.83 13.71 -20.18
N LYS A 381 27.63 12.86 -19.53
CA LYS A 381 29.08 12.78 -19.77
C LYS A 381 29.46 12.06 -21.06
N LYS A 382 28.60 11.13 -21.50
CA LYS A 382 28.84 10.30 -22.69
C LYS A 382 27.52 10.00 -23.39
N SER A 383 27.05 10.98 -24.17
CA SER A 383 25.91 10.80 -25.07
C SER A 383 26.35 9.91 -26.24
N GLU A 384 25.56 8.88 -26.55
CA GLU A 384 25.83 7.97 -27.67
C GLU A 384 24.97 8.30 -28.91
N HIS A 385 24.34 9.48 -28.95
CA HIS A 385 23.38 9.88 -30.02
C HIS A 385 22.37 8.78 -30.36
N GLU A 386 21.87 8.10 -29.33
CA GLU A 386 21.05 6.89 -29.44
C GLU A 386 19.74 7.11 -30.23
N PHE A 387 19.31 8.37 -30.31
CA PHE A 387 18.09 8.82 -30.98
C PHE A 387 18.37 9.89 -32.04
N GLY A 388 19.60 9.94 -32.58
CA GLY A 388 19.99 10.94 -33.57
C GLY A 388 19.81 12.38 -33.06
N ALA A 389 19.21 13.25 -33.88
CA ALA A 389 18.94 14.65 -33.56
C ALA A 389 18.02 14.84 -32.34
N ALA A 390 17.15 13.87 -32.04
CA ALA A 390 16.23 13.95 -30.90
C ALA A 390 16.89 13.65 -29.54
N THR A 391 18.14 13.16 -29.51
CA THR A 391 18.80 12.67 -28.29
C THR A 391 18.86 13.73 -27.18
N ALA A 392 19.23 14.97 -27.52
CA ALA A 392 19.32 16.05 -26.53
C ALA A 392 17.95 16.37 -25.91
N GLN A 393 16.89 16.38 -26.73
CA GLN A 393 15.53 16.64 -26.27
C GLN A 393 14.98 15.51 -25.40
N ILE A 394 15.30 14.25 -25.71
CA ILE A 394 14.92 13.10 -24.89
C ILE A 394 15.62 13.14 -23.53
N TYR A 395 16.92 13.40 -23.48
CA TYR A 395 17.62 13.53 -22.19
C TYR A 395 17.12 14.74 -21.39
N ARG A 396 16.72 15.81 -22.06
CA ARG A 396 16.07 16.94 -21.39
C ARG A 396 14.75 16.55 -20.72
N TRP A 397 13.94 15.70 -21.37
CA TRP A 397 12.74 15.11 -20.78
C TRP A 397 13.06 14.19 -19.61
N VAL A 398 14.06 13.31 -19.74
CA VAL A 398 14.52 12.43 -18.65
C VAL A 398 14.89 13.24 -17.41
N GLU A 399 15.58 14.36 -17.58
CA GLU A 399 15.92 15.25 -16.47
C GLU A 399 14.71 15.96 -15.86
N ALA A 400 13.78 16.43 -16.70
CA ALA A 400 12.54 17.04 -16.20
C ALA A 400 11.69 16.03 -15.43
N MET A 401 11.59 14.79 -15.94
CA MET A 401 10.89 13.69 -15.28
C MET A 401 11.58 13.27 -13.99
N ASN A 402 12.92 13.26 -13.92
CA ASN A 402 13.63 13.06 -12.65
C ASN A 402 13.25 14.14 -11.63
N VAL A 403 13.24 15.42 -12.00
CA VAL A 403 12.88 16.49 -11.06
C VAL A 403 11.42 16.33 -10.60
N ALA A 404 10.49 16.08 -11.53
CA ALA A 404 9.07 15.94 -11.22
C ALA A 404 8.73 14.66 -10.42
N ALA A 405 9.36 13.53 -10.74
CA ALA A 405 9.09 12.25 -10.08
C ALA A 405 9.70 12.15 -8.67
N LEU A 406 10.67 13.01 -8.33
CA LEU A 406 11.32 13.02 -7.03
C LEU A 406 10.96 14.27 -6.21
N GLY A 407 11.33 15.47 -6.70
CA GLY A 407 11.01 16.73 -6.03
C GLY A 407 9.56 17.11 -6.21
N GLY A 408 9.02 16.95 -7.42
CA GLY A 408 7.65 17.29 -7.76
C GLY A 408 6.60 16.48 -7.01
N ILE A 409 6.81 15.18 -6.80
CA ILE A 409 5.88 14.34 -6.03
C ILE A 409 5.87 14.70 -4.53
N ALA A 410 7.03 15.05 -3.96
CA ALA A 410 7.13 15.54 -2.59
C ALA A 410 6.42 16.90 -2.44
N LEU A 411 6.62 17.79 -3.41
CA LEU A 411 5.93 19.08 -3.50
C LEU A 411 4.40 18.91 -3.61
N ALA A 412 3.94 18.01 -4.48
CA ALA A 412 2.52 17.70 -4.64
C ALA A 412 1.93 17.12 -3.33
N SER A 413 2.68 16.24 -2.66
CA SER A 413 2.26 15.63 -1.40
C SER A 413 2.06 16.68 -0.31
N ILE A 414 2.94 17.69 -0.16
CA ILE A 414 2.70 18.77 0.81
C ILE A 414 1.64 19.76 0.34
N ALA A 415 1.51 20.01 -0.97
CA ALA A 415 0.43 20.83 -1.52
C ALA A 415 -0.97 20.24 -1.24
N TYR A 416 -1.09 18.90 -1.16
CA TYR A 416 -2.31 18.21 -0.76
C TYR A 416 -2.75 18.57 0.68
N PHE A 417 -1.80 18.68 1.63
CA PHE A 417 -2.10 19.12 2.99
C PHE A 417 -2.53 20.59 3.03
N TYR A 418 -1.92 21.43 2.21
CA TYR A 418 -2.32 22.83 2.05
C TYR A 418 -3.73 22.96 1.47
N ALA A 419 -4.05 22.18 0.43
CA ALA A 419 -5.39 22.14 -0.16
C ALA A 419 -6.45 21.82 0.90
N ASN A 420 -6.19 20.84 1.78
CA ASN A 420 -7.09 20.49 2.85
C ASN A 420 -7.36 21.63 3.85
N ARG A 421 -6.37 22.49 4.12
CA ARG A 421 -6.53 23.64 5.03
C ARG A 421 -7.15 24.86 4.36
N LEU A 422 -6.89 25.06 3.07
CA LEU A 422 -7.34 26.25 2.34
C LEU A 422 -8.72 26.08 1.70
N ILE A 423 -9.13 24.85 1.35
CA ILE A 423 -10.47 24.58 0.82
C ILE A 423 -11.49 24.64 1.96
N PRO A 424 -12.54 25.49 1.87
CA PRO A 424 -13.58 25.58 2.90
C PRO A 424 -14.22 24.23 3.23
N ALA A 425 -14.56 24.01 4.50
CA ALA A 425 -15.15 22.75 4.95
C ALA A 425 -16.52 22.44 4.34
N SER A 426 -17.27 23.48 3.92
CA SER A 426 -18.58 23.38 3.27
C SER A 426 -18.51 23.16 1.76
N TRP A 427 -17.31 23.17 1.16
CA TRP A 427 -17.15 23.06 -0.29
C TRP A 427 -17.58 21.68 -0.79
N ALA A 428 -18.44 21.64 -1.79
CA ALA A 428 -18.94 20.40 -2.38
C ALA A 428 -17.79 19.59 -3.01
N GLU A 429 -17.72 18.29 -2.69
CA GLU A 429 -16.66 17.39 -3.17
C GLU A 429 -15.23 17.90 -2.86
N ARG A 430 -15.04 18.54 -1.70
CA ARG A 430 -13.73 19.04 -1.28
C ARG A 430 -12.64 17.96 -1.32
N ASP A 431 -12.99 16.73 -0.96
CA ASP A 431 -12.12 15.55 -0.99
C ASP A 431 -11.58 15.28 -2.39
N THR A 432 -12.44 15.36 -3.41
CA THR A 432 -12.03 15.28 -4.82
C THR A 432 -11.15 16.45 -5.24
N TRP A 433 -11.48 17.67 -4.78
CA TRP A 433 -10.67 18.86 -5.09
C TRP A 433 -9.26 18.80 -4.48
N GLU A 434 -9.10 18.28 -3.26
CA GLU A 434 -7.79 18.03 -2.66
C GLU A 434 -6.92 17.16 -3.60
N ILE A 435 -7.50 16.08 -4.16
CA ILE A 435 -6.81 15.19 -5.10
C ILE A 435 -6.48 15.91 -6.43
N ARG A 436 -7.40 16.70 -6.97
CA ARG A 436 -7.15 17.49 -8.20
C ARG A 436 -6.00 18.46 -8.01
N LEU A 437 -5.92 19.13 -6.86
CA LEU A 437 -4.81 20.05 -6.55
C LEU A 437 -3.48 19.31 -6.41
N PHE A 438 -3.47 18.11 -5.83
CA PHE A 438 -2.28 17.25 -5.83
C PHE A 438 -1.78 16.97 -7.25
N PHE A 439 -2.66 16.53 -8.15
CA PHE A 439 -2.30 16.26 -9.55
C PHE A 439 -1.91 17.52 -10.32
N ALA A 440 -2.58 18.65 -10.07
CA ALA A 440 -2.24 19.93 -10.68
C ALA A 440 -0.86 20.42 -10.23
N ALA A 441 -0.54 20.31 -8.94
CA ALA A 441 0.78 20.63 -8.42
C ALA A 441 1.86 19.72 -9.01
N TRP A 442 1.57 18.42 -9.17
CA TRP A 442 2.52 17.48 -9.75
C TRP A 442 2.74 17.73 -11.24
N ALA A 443 1.68 17.95 -12.03
CA ALA A 443 1.78 18.31 -13.44
C ALA A 443 2.49 19.67 -13.63
N GLY A 444 2.16 20.66 -12.81
CA GLY A 444 2.83 21.96 -12.76
C GLY A 444 4.33 21.82 -12.47
N SER A 445 4.71 20.88 -11.59
CA SER A 445 6.12 20.58 -11.31
C SER A 445 6.87 20.05 -12.55
N LEU A 446 6.22 19.22 -13.38
CA LEU A 446 6.83 18.72 -14.62
C LEU A 446 6.99 19.83 -15.66
N ILE A 447 5.95 20.65 -15.84
CA ILE A 447 5.97 21.80 -16.75
C ILE A 447 7.10 22.77 -16.34
N HIS A 448 7.16 23.11 -15.05
CA HIS A 448 8.24 23.91 -14.48
C HIS A 448 9.62 23.28 -14.74
N ALA A 449 9.77 21.98 -14.46
CA ALA A 449 11.02 21.27 -14.66
C ALA A 449 11.43 21.14 -16.14
N ARG A 450 10.50 21.31 -17.08
CA ARG A 450 10.75 21.32 -18.53
C ARG A 450 11.25 22.67 -19.03
N TRP A 451 10.81 23.78 -18.45
CA TRP A 451 11.20 25.13 -18.88
C TRP A 451 12.37 25.71 -18.10
N ARG A 452 12.57 25.33 -16.84
CA ARG A 452 13.71 25.79 -16.03
C ARG A 452 14.95 24.96 -16.30
N ALA A 453 16.13 25.57 -16.21
CA ALA A 453 17.38 24.82 -16.24
C ALA A 453 17.34 23.71 -15.17
N PRO A 454 17.71 22.45 -15.47
CA PRO A 454 17.49 21.30 -14.58
C PRO A 454 17.92 21.53 -13.13
N ARG A 455 19.07 22.18 -12.95
CA ARG A 455 19.59 22.50 -11.63
C ARG A 455 18.75 23.51 -10.86
N ARG A 456 18.30 24.58 -11.53
CA ARG A 456 17.40 25.58 -10.92
C ARG A 456 16.07 24.93 -10.57
N ALA A 457 15.56 24.06 -11.46
CA ALA A 457 14.34 23.31 -11.21
C ALA A 457 14.39 22.50 -9.91
N TRP A 458 15.52 21.82 -9.64
CA TRP A 458 15.75 21.12 -8.37
C TRP A 458 15.71 22.05 -7.16
N ILE A 459 16.49 23.14 -7.19
CA ILE A 459 16.58 24.08 -6.07
C ILE A 459 15.22 24.72 -5.78
N GLU A 460 14.51 25.14 -6.82
CA GLU A 460 13.22 25.81 -6.73
C GLU A 460 12.13 24.87 -6.20
N GLN A 461 12.03 23.64 -6.71
CA GLN A 461 11.01 22.68 -6.23
C GLN A 461 11.31 22.17 -4.82
N LEU A 462 12.57 21.84 -4.51
CA LEU A 462 12.94 21.42 -3.15
C LEU A 462 12.79 22.58 -2.16
N GLY A 463 13.16 23.80 -2.56
CA GLY A 463 12.99 25.00 -1.74
C GLY A 463 11.51 25.33 -1.49
N LEU A 464 10.66 25.23 -2.51
CA LEU A 464 9.21 25.42 -2.35
C LEU A 464 8.60 24.33 -1.47
N ALA A 465 8.95 23.06 -1.69
CA ALA A 465 8.48 21.97 -0.83
C ALA A 465 8.95 22.16 0.63
N ALA A 466 10.19 22.62 0.83
CA ALA A 466 10.71 22.94 2.16
C ALA A 466 9.92 24.06 2.84
N LEU A 467 9.65 25.15 2.12
CA LEU A 467 8.87 26.28 2.61
C LEU A 467 7.45 25.84 3.03
N LEU A 468 6.78 25.03 2.21
CA LEU A 468 5.45 24.52 2.51
C LEU A 468 5.48 23.57 3.72
N CYS A 469 6.46 22.67 3.80
CA CYS A 469 6.62 21.78 4.95
C CYS A 469 6.83 22.57 6.27
N LEU A 470 7.67 23.61 6.24
CA LEU A 470 7.95 24.46 7.40
C LEU A 470 6.76 25.35 7.77
N GLY A 471 6.01 25.82 6.78
CA GLY A 471 4.83 26.66 6.97
C GLY A 471 3.57 25.90 7.36
N LEU A 472 3.54 24.57 7.25
CA LEU A 472 2.34 23.76 7.48
C LEU A 472 1.75 23.96 8.90
N PRO A 473 2.53 23.94 10.00
CA PRO A 473 1.98 24.15 11.34
C PRO A 473 1.40 25.57 11.53
N LEU A 474 2.02 26.58 10.89
CA LEU A 474 1.52 27.96 10.93
C LEU A 474 0.18 28.07 10.19
N LEU A 475 0.06 27.42 9.03
CA LEU A 475 -1.21 27.35 8.30
C LEU A 475 -2.28 26.61 9.10
N ASN A 476 -1.91 25.52 9.76
CA ASN A 476 -2.84 24.78 10.61
C ASN A 476 -3.36 25.64 11.74
N TRP A 477 -2.48 26.38 12.41
CA TRP A 477 -2.84 27.32 13.45
C TRP A 477 -3.78 28.41 12.94
N ALA A 478 -3.45 29.05 11.80
CA ALA A 478 -4.26 30.10 11.22
C ALA A 478 -5.67 29.64 10.78
N THR A 479 -5.83 28.37 10.40
CA THR A 479 -7.08 27.83 9.83
C THR A 479 -7.92 26.99 10.80
N THR A 480 -7.35 26.54 11.91
CA THR A 480 -8.04 25.68 12.90
C THR A 480 -7.90 26.15 14.34
N GLY A 481 -6.96 27.05 14.62
CA GLY A 481 -6.56 27.40 15.99
C GLY A 481 -5.71 26.31 16.69
N GLN A 482 -5.55 25.13 16.10
CA GLN A 482 -4.73 24.05 16.66
C GLN A 482 -3.27 24.20 16.26
N HIS A 483 -2.35 23.86 17.18
CA HIS A 483 -0.91 23.96 16.96
C HIS A 483 -0.14 22.96 17.83
N LEU A 484 1.13 22.70 17.48
CA LEU A 484 2.10 21.86 18.20
C LEU A 484 1.96 21.87 19.73
N TRP A 485 1.95 23.05 20.36
CA TRP A 485 1.88 23.15 21.83
C TRP A 485 0.56 22.64 22.42
N THR A 486 -0.56 22.79 21.71
CA THR A 486 -1.86 22.28 22.16
C THR A 486 -1.88 20.76 22.09
N TYR A 487 -1.32 20.18 21.02
CA TYR A 487 -1.16 18.73 20.90
C TYR A 487 -0.27 18.15 22.00
N ALA A 488 0.85 18.80 22.29
CA ALA A 488 1.75 18.38 23.35
C ALA A 488 1.09 18.43 24.74
N ARG A 489 0.37 19.52 25.07
CA ARG A 489 -0.34 19.68 26.35
C ARG A 489 -1.43 18.63 26.57
N GLN A 490 -2.05 18.16 25.50
CA GLN A 490 -3.12 17.16 25.57
C GLN A 490 -2.62 15.72 25.35
N ALA A 491 -1.29 15.53 25.31
CA ALA A 491 -0.66 14.24 25.03
C ALA A 491 -1.13 13.59 23.71
N ASP A 492 -1.51 14.39 22.71
CA ASP A 492 -1.91 13.90 21.39
C ASP A 492 -0.67 13.67 20.51
N GLY A 493 0.01 12.55 20.76
CA GLY A 493 1.25 12.20 20.07
C GLY A 493 1.09 12.02 18.56
N GLN A 494 -0.08 11.61 18.07
CA GLN A 494 -0.30 11.41 16.63
C GLN A 494 -0.33 12.73 15.87
N MET A 495 -1.11 13.70 16.36
CA MET A 495 -1.21 15.03 15.76
C MET A 495 0.13 15.76 15.78
N LEU A 496 0.80 15.69 16.93
CA LEU A 496 2.13 16.25 17.12
C LEU A 496 3.14 15.63 16.13
N ALA A 497 3.12 14.30 15.95
CA ALA A 497 4.05 13.61 15.07
C ALA A 497 3.89 14.02 13.60
N VAL A 498 2.67 14.29 13.12
CA VAL A 498 2.44 14.74 11.73
C VAL A 498 3.15 16.07 11.47
N GLU A 499 2.97 17.06 12.35
CA GLU A 499 3.59 18.38 12.20
C GLU A 499 5.11 18.36 12.41
N LEU A 500 5.60 17.62 13.41
CA LEU A 500 7.05 17.44 13.61
C LEU A 500 7.71 16.75 12.41
N THR A 501 7.03 15.76 11.82
CA THR A 501 7.53 15.10 10.60
C THR A 501 7.57 16.08 9.43
N ALA A 502 6.52 16.88 9.22
CA ALA A 502 6.52 17.92 8.20
C ALA A 502 7.69 18.91 8.40
N LEU A 503 7.91 19.38 9.63
CA LEU A 503 9.05 20.26 9.96
C LEU A 503 10.40 19.59 9.66
N ALA A 504 10.59 18.34 10.08
CA ALA A 504 11.83 17.59 9.82
C ALA A 504 12.12 17.44 8.32
N PHE A 505 11.10 17.11 7.51
CA PHE A 505 11.23 17.08 6.05
C PHE A 505 11.50 18.47 5.49
N GLY A 506 10.85 19.50 6.02
CA GLY A 506 11.10 20.89 5.63
C GLY A 506 12.56 21.29 5.81
N LEU A 507 13.16 20.97 6.96
CA LEU A 507 14.57 21.21 7.24
C LEU A 507 15.49 20.38 6.35
N ALA A 508 15.19 19.09 6.13
CA ALA A 508 15.98 18.23 5.26
C ALA A 508 15.97 18.70 3.80
N LEU A 509 14.81 19.12 3.29
CA LEU A 509 14.64 19.66 1.94
C LEU A 509 15.31 21.03 1.79
N ALA A 510 15.21 21.91 2.80
CA ALA A 510 15.92 23.18 2.83
C ALA A 510 17.44 22.99 2.80
N TYR A 511 17.95 22.03 3.60
CA TYR A 511 19.35 21.65 3.57
C TYR A 511 19.76 21.15 2.18
N ALA A 512 18.99 20.24 1.57
CA ALA A 512 19.28 19.73 0.23
C ALA A 512 19.29 20.85 -0.83
N ALA A 513 18.31 21.75 -0.82
CA ALA A 513 18.25 22.91 -1.71
C ALA A 513 19.46 23.84 -1.51
N SER A 514 19.84 24.11 -0.25
CA SER A 514 20.98 24.95 0.09
C SER A 514 22.32 24.34 -0.36
N ALA A 515 22.49 23.02 -0.21
CA ALA A 515 23.67 22.30 -0.66
C ALA A 515 23.80 22.32 -2.19
N LEU A 516 22.68 22.15 -2.91
CA LEU A 516 22.63 22.26 -4.37
C LEU A 516 22.93 23.67 -4.86
N TRP A 517 22.49 24.69 -4.11
CA TRP A 517 22.77 26.09 -4.41
C TRP A 517 24.23 26.46 -4.15
N ARG A 518 24.83 26.04 -3.03
CA ARG A 518 26.24 26.27 -2.70
C ARG A 518 27.18 25.63 -3.72
N THR A 519 26.91 24.38 -4.09
CA THR A 519 27.65 23.72 -5.17
C THR A 519 27.44 24.43 -6.52
N ALA A 520 26.40 25.26 -6.67
CA ALA A 520 26.11 25.97 -7.92
C ALA A 520 26.96 27.18 -8.17
N ARG A 521 27.22 27.90 -7.10
CA ARG A 521 28.11 29.05 -7.12
C ARG A 521 29.56 28.66 -7.44
N ASN A 522 29.94 27.43 -7.10
CA ASN A 522 31.33 26.97 -7.16
C ASN A 522 31.63 26.03 -8.36
N ALA A 523 30.68 25.79 -9.26
CA ALA A 523 30.87 24.87 -10.38
C ALA A 523 31.48 25.62 -11.59
N PRO A 524 32.60 25.14 -12.18
CA PRO A 524 33.11 25.68 -13.43
C PRO A 524 32.05 25.53 -14.53
N ILE A 525 31.94 26.54 -15.40
CA ILE A 525 31.14 26.47 -16.62
C ILE A 525 31.86 25.48 -17.56
N GLU A 526 31.41 24.23 -17.62
CA GLU A 526 31.89 23.30 -18.63
C GLU A 526 31.33 23.72 -20.00
N PRO A 527 32.19 23.94 -21.02
CA PRO A 527 31.72 24.26 -22.36
C PRO A 527 30.92 23.09 -22.95
N ASP A 528 29.88 23.43 -23.69
CA ASP A 528 29.02 22.48 -24.39
C ASP A 528 29.89 21.71 -25.41
N ARG A 529 30.12 20.41 -25.17
CA ARG A 529 31.02 19.61 -26.01
C ARG A 529 30.32 19.21 -27.30
N ALA A 530 31.04 19.38 -28.41
CA ALA A 530 30.61 19.01 -29.74
C ALA A 530 30.10 17.56 -29.83
N PRO A 531 29.09 17.30 -30.68
CA PRO A 531 28.47 15.98 -30.80
C PRO A 531 29.46 14.94 -31.36
N PRO A 532 29.62 13.76 -30.73
CA PRO A 532 30.34 12.66 -31.35
C PRO A 532 29.58 12.11 -32.58
N ARG A 533 30.34 11.55 -33.53
CA ARG A 533 29.86 11.07 -34.84
C ARG A 533 28.70 10.07 -34.73
N ALA A 534 27.80 10.14 -35.71
CA ALA A 534 26.61 9.32 -35.84
C ALA A 534 26.91 7.81 -35.71
N GLY A 535 26.23 7.17 -34.76
CA GLY A 535 26.29 5.73 -34.54
C GLY A 535 25.50 4.96 -35.62
N ARG A 536 26.01 3.77 -35.94
CA ARG A 536 25.45 2.80 -36.91
C ARG A 536 23.95 2.56 -36.73
N ASP A 537 23.27 2.30 -37.83
CA ASP A 537 21.86 1.90 -37.88
C ASP A 537 21.59 0.70 -36.95
N ARG A 538 20.75 0.93 -35.94
CA ARG A 538 20.43 -0.02 -34.85
C ARG A 538 19.04 -0.66 -35.00
N THR A 539 18.39 -0.51 -36.16
CA THR A 539 17.00 -0.92 -36.35
C THR A 539 16.76 -2.41 -36.07
N ALA A 540 17.65 -3.29 -36.54
CA ALA A 540 17.59 -4.73 -36.25
C ALA A 540 17.71 -5.06 -34.75
N TRP A 541 18.54 -4.32 -34.01
CA TRP A 541 18.67 -4.50 -32.55
C TRP A 541 17.39 -4.08 -31.81
N ARG A 542 16.74 -2.99 -32.25
CA ARG A 542 15.49 -2.52 -31.63
C ARG A 542 14.37 -3.55 -31.78
N TRP A 543 14.24 -4.17 -32.95
CA TRP A 543 13.28 -5.25 -33.19
C TRP A 543 13.59 -6.50 -32.35
N GLN A 544 14.86 -6.84 -32.18
CA GLN A 544 15.24 -7.95 -31.28
C GLN A 544 14.86 -7.67 -29.83
N VAL A 545 15.04 -6.44 -29.34
CA VAL A 545 14.62 -6.04 -28.00
C VAL A 545 13.09 -6.09 -27.89
N ALA A 546 12.37 -5.50 -28.83
CA ALA A 546 10.91 -5.51 -28.85
C ALA A 546 10.35 -6.94 -28.85
N SER A 547 10.91 -7.83 -29.68
CA SER A 547 10.52 -9.24 -29.73
C SER A 547 10.76 -9.96 -28.39
N ARG A 548 11.86 -9.65 -27.68
CA ARG A 548 12.14 -10.20 -26.34
C ARG A 548 11.22 -9.63 -25.28
N VAL A 549 10.89 -8.35 -25.33
CA VAL A 549 9.90 -7.73 -24.42
C VAL A 549 8.54 -8.41 -24.61
N LEU A 550 8.13 -8.66 -25.86
CA LEU A 550 6.88 -9.38 -26.15
C LEU A 550 6.93 -10.83 -25.67
N ALA A 551 8.03 -11.54 -25.94
CA ALA A 551 8.25 -12.91 -25.46
C ALA A 551 8.20 -12.98 -23.92
N ALA A 552 8.87 -12.06 -23.26
CA ALA A 552 8.86 -11.94 -21.81
C ALA A 552 7.46 -11.65 -21.30
N ALA A 553 6.80 -10.61 -21.81
CA ALA A 553 5.50 -10.16 -21.31
C ALA A 553 4.35 -11.14 -21.63
N ALA A 554 4.08 -11.40 -22.91
CA ALA A 554 2.95 -12.24 -23.31
C ALA A 554 3.28 -13.73 -23.17
N GLY A 555 4.43 -14.16 -23.68
CA GLY A 555 4.85 -15.56 -23.63
C GLY A 555 5.15 -16.03 -22.21
N GLY A 556 5.86 -15.21 -21.43
CA GLY A 556 6.15 -15.52 -20.03
C GLY A 556 4.91 -15.60 -19.15
N TYR A 557 3.93 -14.70 -19.36
CA TYR A 557 2.63 -14.78 -18.68
C TYR A 557 1.88 -16.06 -19.05
N GLY A 558 1.78 -16.39 -20.34
CA GLY A 558 1.09 -17.59 -20.82
C GLY A 558 1.70 -18.89 -20.28
N VAL A 559 3.02 -19.01 -20.31
CA VAL A 559 3.72 -20.19 -19.74
C VAL A 559 3.51 -20.28 -18.23
N SER A 560 3.62 -19.17 -17.51
CA SER A 560 3.40 -19.16 -16.05
C SER A 560 1.96 -19.53 -15.70
N ALA A 561 0.99 -19.03 -16.45
CA ALA A 561 -0.43 -19.35 -16.29
C ALA A 561 -0.69 -20.85 -16.48
N LEU A 562 -0.18 -21.44 -17.56
CA LEU A 562 -0.35 -22.87 -17.84
C LEU A 562 0.34 -23.75 -16.78
N ALA A 563 1.62 -23.47 -16.52
CA ALA A 563 2.43 -24.27 -15.60
C ALA A 563 1.85 -24.25 -14.17
N MET A 564 1.40 -23.08 -13.70
CA MET A 564 0.84 -22.96 -12.35
C MET A 564 -0.60 -23.42 -12.26
N SER A 565 -1.34 -23.44 -13.37
CA SER A 565 -2.64 -24.13 -13.43
C SER A 565 -2.46 -25.64 -13.30
N ALA A 566 -1.47 -26.22 -13.99
CA ALA A 566 -1.14 -27.63 -13.82
C ALA A 566 -0.70 -27.93 -12.38
N LEU A 567 0.15 -27.07 -11.79
CA LEU A 567 0.55 -27.20 -10.39
C LEU A 567 -0.65 -27.15 -9.43
N ALA A 568 -1.61 -26.24 -9.66
CA ALA A 568 -2.79 -26.12 -8.80
C ALA A 568 -3.70 -27.36 -8.83
N LEU A 569 -3.69 -28.13 -9.92
CA LEU A 569 -4.42 -29.40 -10.02
C LEU A 569 -3.61 -30.58 -9.47
N ALA A 570 -2.30 -30.62 -9.73
CA ALA A 570 -1.44 -31.72 -9.34
C ALA A 570 -1.12 -31.71 -7.83
N LEU A 571 -0.81 -30.53 -7.28
CA LEU A 571 -0.34 -30.40 -5.90
C LEU A 571 -1.32 -31.00 -4.87
N PRO A 572 -2.64 -30.69 -4.90
CA PRO A 572 -3.61 -31.29 -3.98
C PRO A 572 -3.54 -32.82 -3.92
N ALA A 573 -3.39 -33.48 -5.07
CA ALA A 573 -3.31 -34.94 -5.16
C ALA A 573 -2.00 -35.51 -4.58
N VAL A 574 -0.89 -34.77 -4.70
CA VAL A 574 0.43 -35.22 -4.22
C VAL A 574 0.58 -35.08 -2.71
N ILE A 575 0.11 -33.98 -2.13
CA ILE A 575 0.32 -33.66 -0.70
C ILE A 575 -0.93 -33.85 0.16
N GLY A 576 -2.03 -34.34 -0.41
CA GLY A 576 -3.30 -34.53 0.30
C GLY A 576 -3.94 -33.22 0.77
N ALA A 577 -3.74 -32.12 0.03
CA ALA A 577 -4.29 -30.80 0.37
C ALA A 577 -5.60 -30.51 -0.38
N SER A 578 -6.33 -29.47 0.03
CA SER A 578 -7.52 -29.01 -0.69
C SER A 578 -7.17 -28.38 -2.05
N ARG A 579 -8.13 -28.33 -2.98
CA ARG A 579 -7.94 -27.65 -4.27
C ARG A 579 -7.66 -26.17 -4.07
N ALA A 580 -8.26 -25.57 -3.05
CA ALA A 580 -7.98 -24.19 -2.68
C ALA A 580 -6.50 -23.96 -2.31
N VAL A 581 -5.86 -24.88 -1.57
CA VAL A 581 -4.42 -24.82 -1.29
C VAL A 581 -3.60 -24.90 -2.58
N GLY A 582 -4.00 -25.77 -3.52
CA GLY A 582 -3.40 -25.87 -4.84
C GLY A 582 -3.45 -24.56 -5.62
N VAL A 583 -4.63 -23.93 -5.69
CA VAL A 583 -4.84 -22.63 -6.34
C VAL A 583 -3.98 -21.55 -5.69
N LEU A 584 -4.03 -21.42 -4.37
CA LEU A 584 -3.25 -20.44 -3.62
C LEU A 584 -1.75 -20.59 -3.91
N THR A 585 -1.23 -21.81 -3.83
CA THR A 585 0.19 -22.11 -4.04
C THR A 585 0.61 -21.84 -5.49
N GLY A 586 -0.19 -22.30 -6.46
CA GLY A 586 0.06 -22.08 -7.88
C GLY A 586 0.07 -20.60 -8.23
N THR A 587 -0.95 -19.86 -7.78
CA THR A 587 -1.05 -18.43 -8.10
C THR A 587 0.07 -17.61 -7.45
N LEU A 588 0.43 -17.86 -6.19
CA LEU A 588 1.54 -17.15 -5.53
C LEU A 588 2.91 -17.47 -6.16
N SER A 589 3.13 -18.72 -6.55
CA SER A 589 4.37 -19.17 -7.21
C SER A 589 4.52 -18.62 -8.62
N SER A 590 3.40 -18.29 -9.28
CA SER A 590 3.39 -17.77 -10.66
C SER A 590 4.23 -16.52 -10.83
N PHE A 591 4.28 -15.62 -9.86
CA PHE A 591 5.06 -14.39 -9.95
C PHE A 591 6.57 -14.64 -9.93
N VAL A 592 7.00 -15.62 -9.12
CA VAL A 592 8.41 -16.03 -9.05
C VAL A 592 8.82 -16.72 -10.35
N LEU A 593 7.98 -17.65 -10.83
CA LEU A 593 8.21 -18.31 -12.12
C LEU A 593 8.25 -17.30 -13.26
N TYR A 594 7.33 -16.34 -13.27
CA TYR A 594 7.26 -15.33 -14.31
C TYR A 594 8.54 -14.46 -14.30
N ALA A 595 8.98 -13.97 -13.14
CA ALA A 595 10.24 -13.24 -13.04
C ALA A 595 11.44 -14.07 -13.55
N ALA A 596 11.50 -15.37 -13.23
CA ALA A 596 12.54 -16.29 -13.71
C ALA A 596 12.50 -16.47 -15.24
N ILE A 597 11.30 -16.58 -15.83
CA ILE A 597 11.13 -16.67 -17.28
C ILE A 597 11.61 -15.39 -17.97
N VAL A 598 11.26 -14.20 -17.44
CA VAL A 598 11.74 -12.92 -17.98
C VAL A 598 13.28 -12.89 -18.02
N ILE A 599 13.92 -13.30 -16.92
CA ILE A 599 15.39 -13.41 -16.84
C ILE A 599 15.93 -14.37 -17.92
N GLY A 600 15.31 -15.55 -18.07
CA GLY A 600 15.65 -16.53 -19.09
C GLY A 600 15.53 -15.99 -20.52
N VAL A 601 14.44 -15.29 -20.82
CA VAL A 601 14.19 -14.66 -22.12
C VAL A 601 15.26 -13.63 -22.47
N PHE A 602 15.70 -12.80 -21.53
CA PHE A 602 16.76 -11.82 -21.76
C PHE A 602 18.17 -12.43 -21.72
N HIS A 603 18.35 -13.60 -21.11
CA HIS A 603 19.59 -14.36 -21.16
C HIS A 603 19.75 -15.16 -22.47
N ALA A 604 18.63 -15.55 -23.11
CA ALA A 604 18.65 -16.35 -24.33
C ALA A 604 19.54 -15.73 -25.43
N ARG A 605 20.22 -16.55 -26.22
CA ARG A 605 21.19 -16.06 -27.23
C ARG A 605 20.54 -15.28 -28.37
N SER A 606 19.28 -15.57 -28.70
CA SER A 606 18.50 -14.87 -29.72
C SER A 606 17.03 -14.81 -29.32
N ALA A 607 16.26 -13.89 -29.94
CA ALA A 607 14.81 -13.82 -29.74
C ALA A 607 14.11 -15.13 -30.17
N TRP A 608 14.56 -15.74 -31.28
CA TRP A 608 14.05 -17.04 -31.74
C TRP A 608 14.21 -18.14 -30.70
N ARG A 609 15.38 -18.24 -30.04
CA ARG A 609 15.60 -19.24 -28.99
C ARG A 609 14.75 -18.96 -27.74
N ALA A 610 14.50 -17.69 -27.43
CA ALA A 610 13.58 -17.34 -26.34
C ALA A 610 12.17 -17.84 -26.65
N TRP A 611 11.64 -17.54 -27.84
CA TRP A 611 10.33 -18.04 -28.28
C TRP A 611 10.26 -19.56 -28.37
N GLY A 612 11.30 -20.22 -28.89
CA GLY A 612 11.36 -21.69 -28.94
C GLY A 612 11.33 -22.32 -27.55
N GLY A 613 12.08 -21.76 -26.58
CA GLY A 613 12.03 -22.22 -25.19
C GLY A 613 10.66 -22.03 -24.55
N LEU A 614 10.01 -20.89 -24.79
CA LEU A 614 8.65 -20.61 -24.32
C LEU A 614 7.62 -21.53 -24.96
N ALA A 615 7.75 -21.82 -26.25
CA ALA A 615 6.84 -22.71 -26.97
C ALA A 615 6.92 -24.14 -26.43
N VAL A 616 8.13 -24.66 -26.19
CA VAL A 616 8.33 -25.98 -25.58
C VAL A 616 7.77 -26.01 -24.16
N ALA A 617 8.12 -25.02 -23.32
CA ALA A 617 7.62 -24.94 -21.95
C ALA A 617 6.09 -24.82 -21.91
N GLY A 618 5.51 -24.02 -22.81
CA GLY A 618 4.07 -23.85 -22.96
C GLY A 618 3.39 -25.13 -23.40
N ALA A 619 3.93 -25.84 -24.39
CA ALA A 619 3.38 -27.11 -24.87
C ALA A 619 3.42 -28.20 -23.78
N LEU A 620 4.53 -28.33 -23.05
CA LEU A 620 4.65 -29.26 -21.94
C LEU A 620 3.66 -28.93 -20.81
N SER A 621 3.54 -27.65 -20.47
CA SER A 621 2.62 -27.19 -19.42
C SER A 621 1.15 -27.38 -19.82
N ALA A 622 0.82 -27.12 -21.08
CA ALA A 622 -0.51 -27.37 -21.63
C ALA A 622 -0.83 -28.86 -21.67
N GLY A 623 0.11 -29.71 -22.10
CA GLY A 623 -0.04 -31.16 -22.08
C GLY A 623 -0.28 -31.70 -20.68
N ALA A 624 0.50 -31.25 -19.69
CA ALA A 624 0.31 -31.61 -18.29
C ALA A 624 -1.07 -31.15 -17.75
N LEU A 625 -1.48 -29.91 -18.07
CA LEU A 625 -2.78 -29.38 -17.66
C LEU A 625 -3.95 -30.15 -18.28
N LEU A 626 -3.84 -30.53 -19.57
CA LEU A 626 -4.85 -31.34 -20.25
C LEU A 626 -4.92 -32.74 -19.66
N TRP A 627 -3.77 -33.37 -19.39
CA TRP A 627 -3.71 -34.69 -18.77
C TRP A 627 -4.34 -34.72 -17.38
N LEU A 628 -4.15 -33.67 -16.57
CA LEU A 628 -4.76 -33.53 -15.24
C LEU A 628 -6.26 -33.22 -15.25
N ARG A 629 -6.85 -32.93 -16.43
CA ARG A 629 -8.28 -32.66 -16.59
C ARG A 629 -9.07 -33.84 -17.18
N LEU A 630 -8.38 -34.80 -17.78
CA LEU A 630 -8.94 -36.08 -18.21
C LEU A 630 -9.11 -36.99 -16.99
#